data_AF-A0A535K4X6-F1
#
_entry.id   AF-A0A535K4X6-F1
#
_cell.length_a   1.000
_cell.length_b   1.000
_cell.length_c   1.000
_cell.angle_alpha   90.00
_cell.angle_beta   90.00
_cell.angle_gamma   90.00
#
_symmetry.space_group_name_H-M   'P 1'
#
loop_
_entity.id
_entity.type
_entity.pdbx_description
1 polymer ?
#
loop_
_entity_poly.entity_id
_entity_poly.type
_entity_poly.pdbx_seq_one_letter_code
_entity_poly.pdbx_strand_id
1 'polypeptide(L)'
;MAAQLARYRPRVVATPWLTLLSILAVSQTTHLFEHVAQIVQIHILGLSGPAARGVVGQLDVEWVHFMWNAWVLLALAILVPSFRRNWWLIGVTLFAGWHLLEHAVIMSTYLRTGVVGSPGLLSAGGLIGGGLPLARPDLHFLYNLAETLPLLIGWKVELEKA
;
A
#
# COMPACT_ATOMS: atom_id res chain seq x y z
N MET A 1 43.96 -9.11 27.00
CA MET A 1 43.25 -7.94 26.44
C MET A 1 43.02 -8.07 24.91
N ALA A 2 42.79 -9.28 24.37
CA ALA A 2 42.75 -9.55 22.93
C ALA A 2 41.48 -10.30 22.47
N ALA A 3 40.45 -10.40 23.31
CA ALA A 3 39.23 -11.17 23.03
C ALA A 3 38.03 -10.31 22.61
N GLN A 4 38.21 -9.00 22.42
CA GLN A 4 37.09 -8.06 22.26
C GLN A 4 36.99 -7.38 20.88
N LEU A 5 37.85 -7.74 19.91
CA LEU A 5 37.83 -7.14 18.58
C LEU A 5 37.11 -7.98 17.51
N ALA A 6 36.54 -9.13 17.87
CA ALA A 6 35.85 -10.03 16.93
C ALA A 6 34.33 -9.77 16.77
N ARG A 7 33.86 -8.52 16.91
CA ARG A 7 32.46 -8.14 16.62
C ARG A 7 32.33 -6.95 15.69
N TYR A 8 33.20 -6.85 14.70
CA TYR A 8 32.77 -6.20 13.46
C TYR A 8 32.00 -7.24 12.65
N ARG A 9 30.69 -7.36 12.87
CA ARG A 9 29.80 -7.91 11.84
C ARG A 9 29.84 -6.90 10.69
N PRO A 10 30.43 -7.22 9.52
CA PRO A 10 30.33 -6.34 8.38
C PRO A 10 28.84 -6.07 8.12
N ARG A 11 28.53 -4.78 8.13
CA ARG A 11 27.20 -4.20 8.03
C ARG A 11 26.59 -4.54 6.66
N VAL A 12 25.31 -4.89 6.67
CA VAL A 12 24.36 -4.94 5.54
C VAL A 12 24.96 -4.36 4.26
N VAL A 13 25.44 -5.23 3.37
CA VAL A 13 25.69 -4.80 1.99
C VAL A 13 24.34 -4.81 1.32
N ALA A 14 23.70 -3.64 1.22
CA ALA A 14 22.39 -3.52 0.61
C ALA A 14 22.47 -3.96 -0.86
N THR A 15 21.94 -5.13 -1.16
CA THR A 15 21.75 -5.57 -2.55
C THR A 15 20.75 -4.62 -3.23
N PRO A 16 20.81 -4.44 -4.56
CA PRO A 16 19.83 -3.62 -5.26
C PRO A 16 18.37 -4.02 -4.95
N TRP A 17 18.12 -5.32 -4.74
CA TRP A 17 16.81 -5.85 -4.39
C TRP A 17 16.37 -5.46 -2.99
N LEU A 18 17.27 -5.54 -2.00
CA LEU A 18 16.96 -5.13 -0.63
C LEU A 18 16.76 -3.61 -0.54
N THR A 19 17.51 -2.83 -1.33
CA THR A 19 17.30 -1.39 -1.46
C THR A 19 15.91 -1.08 -2.04
N LEU A 20 15.52 -1.72 -3.15
CA LEU A 20 14.20 -1.52 -3.75
C LEU A 20 13.07 -1.95 -2.79
N LEU A 21 13.23 -3.08 -2.10
CA LEU A 21 12.26 -3.52 -1.09
C LEU A 21 12.14 -2.51 0.07
N SER A 22 13.26 -1.90 0.48
CA SER A 22 13.26 -0.87 1.52
C SER A 22 12.57 0.41 1.06
N ILE A 23 12.80 0.84 -0.19
CA ILE A 23 12.10 1.98 -0.80
C ILE A 23 10.59 1.72 -0.85
N LEU A 24 10.21 0.52 -1.29
CA LEU A 24 8.80 0.12 -1.34
C LEU A 24 8.18 0.11 0.06
N ALA A 25 8.83 -0.50 1.05
CA ALA A 25 8.36 -0.55 2.43
C ALA A 25 8.15 0.85 3.04
N VAL A 26 9.12 1.75 2.87
CA VAL A 26 9.05 3.11 3.40
C VAL A 26 7.98 3.95 2.69
N SER A 27 7.96 3.90 1.35
CA SER A 27 6.94 4.62 0.57
C SER A 27 5.54 4.13 0.94
N GLN A 28 5.29 2.82 0.94
CA GLN A 28 3.97 2.27 1.25
C GLN A 28 3.52 2.56 2.69
N THR A 29 4.45 2.56 3.65
CA THR A 29 4.16 3.02 5.02
C THR A 29 3.76 4.49 5.06
N THR A 30 4.41 5.34 4.26
CA THR A 30 4.06 6.77 4.15
C THR A 30 2.66 6.95 3.56
N HIS A 31 2.30 6.16 2.55
CA HIS A 31 0.94 6.14 1.99
C HIS A 31 -0.11 5.66 2.98
N LEU A 32 0.20 4.66 3.82
CA LEU A 32 -0.69 4.27 4.91
C LEU A 32 -0.92 5.43 5.90
N PHE A 33 0.12 6.19 6.26
CA PHE A 33 -0.04 7.35 7.14
C PHE A 33 -0.92 8.45 6.55
N GLU A 34 -0.90 8.62 5.23
CA GLU A 34 -1.84 9.51 4.53
C GLU A 34 -3.29 9.07 4.73
N HIS A 35 -3.56 7.76 4.66
CA HIS A 35 -4.90 7.23 4.96
C HIS A 35 -5.25 7.28 6.44
N VAL A 36 -4.28 7.12 7.36
CA VAL A 36 -4.52 7.38 8.78
C VAL A 36 -4.99 8.83 8.98
N ALA A 37 -4.33 9.80 8.34
CA ALA A 37 -4.76 11.19 8.38
C ALA A 37 -6.18 11.37 7.83
N GLN A 38 -6.51 10.70 6.72
CA GLN A 38 -7.86 10.71 6.16
C GLN A 38 -8.91 10.13 7.12
N ILE A 39 -8.64 8.99 7.76
CA ILE A 39 -9.55 8.38 8.73
C ILE A 39 -9.75 9.27 9.96
N VAL A 40 -8.69 9.94 10.45
CA VAL A 40 -8.79 10.94 11.52
C VAL A 40 -9.67 12.11 11.09
N GLN A 41 -9.48 12.63 9.88
CA GLN A 41 -10.30 13.72 9.33
C GLN A 41 -11.78 13.35 9.31
N ILE A 42 -12.12 12.14 8.87
CA ILE A 42 -13.52 11.68 8.75
C ILE A 42 -14.14 11.40 10.12
N HIS A 43 -13.51 10.53 10.91
CA HIS A 43 -14.15 9.93 12.08
C HIS A 43 -13.91 10.67 13.39
N ILE A 44 -12.85 11.49 13.46
CA ILE A 44 -12.51 12.26 14.67
C ILE A 44 -12.86 13.74 14.45
N LEU A 45 -12.55 14.30 13.29
CA LEU A 45 -12.78 15.72 13.00
C LEU A 45 -14.12 16.00 12.30
N GLY A 46 -14.85 14.95 11.85
CA GLY A 46 -16.15 15.10 11.19
C GLY A 46 -16.07 15.76 9.81
N LEU A 47 -14.90 15.77 9.17
CA LEU A 47 -14.69 16.32 7.84
C LEU A 47 -15.22 15.36 6.77
N SER A 48 -15.57 15.90 5.60
CA SER A 48 -16.08 15.11 4.48
C SER A 48 -15.67 15.69 3.13
N GLY A 49 -15.82 14.87 2.08
CA GLY A 49 -15.56 15.29 0.71
C GLY A 49 -14.13 15.82 0.53
N PRO A 50 -13.93 17.00 -0.09
CA PRO A 50 -12.60 17.59 -0.26
C PRO A 50 -11.83 17.88 1.03
N ALA A 51 -12.51 18.10 2.15
CA ALA A 51 -11.88 18.36 3.44
C ALA A 51 -11.31 17.09 4.11
N ALA A 52 -11.62 15.90 3.57
CA ALA A 52 -11.27 14.61 4.13
C ALA A 52 -10.49 13.73 3.13
N ARG A 53 -9.39 14.27 2.60
CA ARG A 53 -8.55 13.62 1.57
C ARG A 53 -7.13 13.28 2.04
N GLY A 54 -6.86 13.38 3.34
CA GLY A 54 -5.51 13.29 3.89
C GLY A 54 -4.74 14.62 3.74
N VAL A 55 -3.41 14.57 3.86
CA VAL A 55 -2.50 15.72 3.74
C VAL A 55 -2.11 15.97 2.28
N VAL A 56 -1.71 14.93 1.55
CA VAL A 56 -1.23 14.96 0.17
C VAL A 56 -2.34 14.64 -0.85
N GLY A 57 -3.34 13.84 -0.48
CA GLY A 57 -4.47 13.44 -1.34
C GLY A 57 -5.42 14.58 -1.72
N GLN A 58 -5.09 15.83 -1.35
CA GLN A 58 -5.67 17.03 -1.94
C GLN A 58 -5.37 17.14 -3.46
N LEU A 59 -4.33 16.45 -3.95
CA LEU A 59 -3.97 16.34 -5.37
C LEU A 59 -4.77 15.22 -6.05
N ASP A 60 -5.17 15.44 -7.31
CA ASP A 60 -5.98 14.57 -8.19
C ASP A 60 -6.18 13.13 -7.69
N VAL A 61 -7.24 12.96 -6.87
CA VAL A 61 -7.41 11.81 -5.99
C VAL A 61 -7.32 10.50 -6.75
N GLU A 62 -8.02 10.38 -7.88
CA GLU A 62 -8.10 9.10 -8.59
C GLU A 62 -6.76 8.73 -9.24
N TRP A 63 -6.07 9.69 -9.86
CA TRP A 63 -4.77 9.42 -10.48
C TRP A 63 -3.69 9.09 -9.46
N VAL A 64 -3.64 9.83 -8.35
CA VAL A 64 -2.67 9.57 -7.28
C VAL A 64 -2.84 8.15 -6.75
N HIS A 65 -4.08 7.76 -6.42
CA HIS A 65 -4.35 6.43 -5.90
C HIS A 65 -4.03 5.34 -6.94
N PHE A 66 -4.48 5.51 -8.19
CA PHE A 66 -4.22 4.52 -9.23
C PHE A 66 -2.72 4.33 -9.50
N MET A 67 -1.97 5.42 -9.69
CA MET A 67 -0.53 5.36 -9.94
C MET A 67 0.23 4.75 -8.76
N TRP A 68 -0.19 5.05 -7.52
CA TRP A 68 0.43 4.49 -6.34
C TRP A 68 0.24 2.97 -6.25
N ASN A 69 -0.98 2.50 -6.47
CA ASN A 69 -1.29 1.06 -6.44
C ASN A 69 -0.58 0.32 -7.59
N ALA A 70 -0.46 0.95 -8.76
CA ALA A 70 0.30 0.42 -9.89
C ALA A 70 1.80 0.31 -9.57
N TRP A 71 2.37 1.33 -8.92
CA TRP A 71 3.75 1.33 -8.44
C TRP A 71 4.01 0.17 -7.47
N VAL A 72 3.16 -0.01 -6.45
CA VAL A 72 3.33 -1.07 -5.47
C VAL A 72 3.34 -2.45 -6.13
N LEU A 73 2.33 -2.74 -6.98
CA LEU A 73 2.25 -4.02 -7.66
C LEU A 73 3.45 -4.26 -8.59
N LEU A 74 3.87 -3.25 -9.34
CA LEU A 74 5.02 -3.35 -10.24
C LEU A 74 6.30 -3.65 -9.47
N ALA A 75 6.56 -2.91 -8.39
CA ALA A 75 7.73 -3.13 -7.55
C ALA A 75 7.72 -4.54 -6.94
N LEU A 76 6.58 -5.00 -6.42
CA LEU A 76 6.42 -6.36 -5.90
C LEU A 76 6.65 -7.43 -6.98
N ALA A 77 6.09 -7.26 -8.18
CA ALA A 77 6.27 -8.19 -9.29
C ALA A 77 7.76 -8.33 -9.71
N ILE A 78 8.52 -7.23 -9.63
CA ILE A 78 9.97 -7.22 -9.87
C ILE A 78 10.74 -7.90 -8.71
N LEU A 79 10.30 -7.71 -7.45
CA LEU A 79 10.99 -8.20 -6.26
C LEU A 79 10.78 -9.69 -5.99
N VAL A 80 9.57 -10.22 -6.21
CA VAL A 80 9.21 -11.62 -5.89
C VAL A 80 10.16 -12.65 -6.51
N PRO A 81 10.63 -12.54 -7.77
CA PRO A 81 11.62 -13.45 -8.35
C PRO A 81 12.95 -13.53 -7.58
N SER A 82 13.35 -12.46 -6.90
CA SER A 82 14.56 -12.39 -6.07
C SER A 82 14.33 -12.90 -4.65
N PHE A 83 13.07 -12.91 -4.18
CA PHE A 83 12.67 -13.33 -2.83
C PHE A 83 11.65 -14.48 -2.85
N ARG A 84 11.82 -15.46 -3.75
CA ARG A 84 10.85 -16.54 -4.04
C ARG A 84 10.39 -17.40 -2.87
N ARG A 85 11.12 -17.41 -1.75
CA ARG A 85 10.77 -18.17 -0.54
C ARG A 85 10.05 -17.32 0.51
N ASN A 86 9.87 -16.03 0.24
CA ASN A 86 9.19 -15.12 1.16
C ASN A 86 7.68 -15.11 0.89
N TRP A 87 6.96 -15.95 1.62
CA TRP A 87 5.51 -16.09 1.50
C TRP A 87 4.74 -14.80 1.81
N TRP A 88 5.30 -13.90 2.62
CA TRP A 88 4.70 -12.59 2.88
C TRP A 88 4.73 -11.72 1.63
N LEU A 89 5.86 -11.68 0.92
CA LEU A 89 5.98 -10.94 -0.33
C LEU A 89 5.11 -11.54 -1.45
N ILE A 90 4.94 -12.85 -1.49
CA ILE A 90 4.02 -13.50 -2.44
C ILE A 90 2.56 -13.13 -2.11
N GLY A 91 2.17 -13.27 -0.85
CA GLY A 91 0.81 -12.97 -0.39
C GLY A 91 0.42 -11.51 -0.63
N VAL A 92 1.29 -10.56 -0.26
CA VAL A 92 1.04 -9.13 -0.51
C VAL A 92 1.00 -8.81 -2.00
N THR A 93 1.73 -9.51 -2.85
CA THR A 93 1.66 -9.31 -4.32
C THR A 93 0.28 -9.67 -4.85
N LEU A 94 -0.30 -10.78 -4.38
CA LEU A 94 -1.64 -11.19 -4.77
C LEU A 94 -2.69 -10.18 -4.30
N PHE A 95 -2.55 -9.69 -3.07
CA PHE A 95 -3.44 -8.67 -2.51
C PHE A 95 -3.31 -7.32 -3.23
N ALA A 96 -2.09 -6.87 -3.54
CA ALA A 96 -1.84 -5.67 -4.32
C ALA A 96 -2.45 -5.76 -5.73
N GLY A 97 -2.44 -6.96 -6.33
CA GLY A 97 -3.14 -7.23 -7.59
C GLY A 97 -4.65 -7.02 -7.49
N TRP A 98 -5.26 -7.53 -6.42
CA TRP A 98 -6.68 -7.28 -6.13
C TRP A 98 -6.97 -5.80 -5.90
N HIS A 99 -6.14 -5.13 -5.10
CA HIS A 99 -6.30 -3.70 -4.78
C HIS A 99 -6.20 -2.83 -6.02
N LEU A 100 -5.22 -3.07 -6.90
CA LEU A 100 -5.10 -2.36 -8.17
C LEU A 100 -6.27 -2.64 -9.11
N LEU A 101 -6.82 -3.86 -9.13
CA LEU A 101 -8.00 -4.18 -9.94
C LEU A 101 -9.20 -3.32 -9.52
N GLU A 102 -9.42 -3.16 -8.22
CA GLU A 102 -10.48 -2.28 -7.71
C GLU A 102 -10.26 -0.82 -8.13
N HIS A 103 -9.01 -0.33 -8.08
CA HIS A 103 -8.68 1.01 -8.61
C HIS A 103 -8.84 1.13 -10.11
N ALA A 104 -8.57 0.08 -10.88
CA ALA A 104 -8.78 0.09 -12.33
C ALA A 104 -10.27 0.27 -12.66
N VAL A 105 -11.17 -0.32 -11.86
CA VAL A 105 -12.62 -0.12 -11.98
C VAL A 105 -13.01 1.31 -11.62
N ILE A 106 -12.52 1.83 -10.50
CA ILE A 106 -12.78 3.21 -10.06
C ILE A 106 -12.28 4.22 -11.11
N MET A 107 -11.05 4.02 -11.61
CA MET A 107 -10.44 4.84 -12.65
C MET A 107 -11.23 4.77 -13.96
N SER A 108 -11.67 3.57 -14.37
CA SER A 108 -12.52 3.40 -15.55
C SER A 108 -13.84 4.18 -15.41
N THR A 109 -14.48 4.16 -14.24
CA THR A 109 -15.67 4.96 -13.95
C THR A 109 -15.36 6.46 -14.02
N TYR A 110 -14.26 6.90 -13.39
CA TYR A 110 -13.83 8.30 -13.42
C TYR A 110 -13.59 8.79 -14.85
N LEU A 111 -12.85 8.04 -15.67
CA LEU A 111 -12.56 8.41 -17.06
C LEU A 111 -13.82 8.48 -17.93
N ARG A 112 -14.85 7.69 -17.63
CA ARG A 112 -16.12 7.67 -18.39
C ARG A 112 -17.11 8.75 -17.94
N THR A 113 -17.10 9.12 -16.67
CA THR A 113 -18.19 9.91 -16.05
C THR A 113 -17.73 11.22 -15.43
N GLY A 114 -16.43 11.40 -15.18
CA GLY A 114 -15.88 12.49 -14.38
C GLY A 114 -16.17 12.38 -12.88
N VAL A 115 -16.85 11.33 -12.42
CA VAL A 115 -17.21 11.16 -11.00
C VAL A 115 -16.02 10.66 -10.19
N VAL A 116 -15.60 11.45 -9.22
CA VAL A 116 -14.56 11.12 -8.24
C VAL A 116 -15.18 10.41 -7.03
N GLY A 117 -14.47 9.44 -6.47
CA GLY A 117 -14.85 8.73 -5.25
C GLY A 117 -15.86 7.62 -5.47
N SER A 118 -15.93 7.04 -6.68
CA SER A 118 -16.89 5.96 -6.96
C SER A 118 -16.63 4.72 -6.09
N PRO A 119 -17.67 3.94 -5.71
CA PRO A 119 -17.54 2.83 -4.76
C PRO A 119 -16.63 1.66 -5.20
N GLY A 120 -16.28 1.56 -6.47
CA GLY A 120 -15.46 0.45 -6.96
C GLY A 120 -16.18 -0.89 -6.87
N LEU A 121 -15.47 -1.91 -6.40
CA LEU A 121 -15.96 -3.28 -6.40
C LEU A 121 -16.63 -3.66 -5.08
N LEU A 122 -15.99 -3.37 -3.94
CA LEU A 122 -16.39 -3.92 -2.64
C LEU A 122 -16.79 -2.89 -1.59
N SER A 123 -16.61 -1.58 -1.80
CA SER A 123 -17.15 -0.61 -0.84
C SER A 123 -18.67 -0.48 -0.96
N ALA A 124 -19.34 0.18 -0.02
CA ALA A 124 -20.80 0.32 0.01
C ALA A 124 -21.33 0.91 -1.31
N GLY A 125 -22.18 0.15 -2.01
CA GLY A 125 -22.66 0.48 -3.36
C GLY A 125 -21.75 -0.05 -4.48
N GLY A 126 -20.82 -0.94 -4.17
CA GLY A 126 -19.86 -1.55 -5.09
C GLY A 126 -20.49 -2.57 -6.04
N LEU A 127 -19.78 -2.89 -7.12
CA LEU A 127 -20.29 -3.74 -8.20
C LEU A 127 -20.48 -5.21 -7.81
N ILE A 128 -19.79 -5.70 -6.78
CA ILE A 128 -19.87 -7.10 -6.35
C ILE A 128 -20.87 -7.21 -5.20
N GLY A 129 -22.07 -7.73 -5.49
CA GLY A 129 -23.09 -7.99 -4.47
C GLY A 129 -23.60 -6.73 -3.74
N GLY A 130 -23.41 -5.54 -4.30
CA GLY A 130 -23.72 -4.27 -3.65
C GLY A 130 -22.63 -3.77 -2.68
N GLY A 131 -21.54 -4.52 -2.54
CA GLY A 131 -20.41 -4.22 -1.67
C GLY A 131 -20.63 -4.56 -0.19
N LEU A 132 -19.60 -4.29 0.59
CA LEU A 132 -19.57 -4.39 2.04
C LEU A 132 -20.20 -3.15 2.68
N PRO A 133 -20.65 -3.22 3.94
CA PRO A 133 -21.17 -2.05 4.69
C PRO A 133 -20.04 -1.13 5.17
N LEU A 134 -19.10 -0.80 4.29
CA LEU A 134 -17.93 0.03 4.55
C LEU A 134 -17.89 1.15 3.52
N ALA A 135 -17.75 2.39 3.96
CA ALA A 135 -17.53 3.48 3.02
C ALA A 135 -16.18 3.28 2.31
N ARG A 136 -16.06 3.81 1.09
CA ARG A 136 -14.83 3.70 0.28
C ARG A 136 -13.56 4.08 1.05
N PRO A 137 -13.49 5.21 1.79
CA PRO A 137 -12.28 5.56 2.54
C PRO A 137 -11.91 4.52 3.60
N ASP A 138 -12.89 3.92 4.27
CA ASP A 138 -12.68 2.91 5.30
C ASP A 138 -12.16 1.60 4.71
N LEU A 139 -12.81 1.11 3.65
CA LEU A 139 -12.35 -0.09 2.96
C LEU A 139 -10.94 0.11 2.40
N HIS A 140 -10.68 1.28 1.83
CA HIS A 140 -9.40 1.60 1.24
C HIS A 140 -8.28 1.71 2.31
N PHE A 141 -8.57 2.26 3.49
CA PHE A 141 -7.66 2.21 4.64
C PHE A 141 -7.35 0.76 5.04
N LEU A 142 -8.37 -0.09 5.16
CA LEU A 142 -8.19 -1.50 5.52
C LEU A 142 -7.34 -2.26 4.48
N TYR A 143 -7.52 -1.98 3.20
CA TYR A 143 -6.67 -2.55 2.16
C TYR A 143 -5.22 -2.10 2.31
N ASN A 144 -4.95 -0.81 2.50
CA ASN A 144 -3.59 -0.33 2.71
C ASN A 144 -2.94 -0.94 3.95
N LEU A 145 -3.71 -1.17 5.02
CA LEU A 145 -3.23 -1.86 6.21
C LEU A 145 -2.89 -3.33 5.91
N ALA A 146 -3.80 -4.03 5.20
CA ALA A 146 -3.63 -5.42 4.79
C ALA A 146 -2.49 -5.62 3.77
N GLU A 147 -2.11 -4.57 3.04
CA GLU A 147 -0.96 -4.57 2.16
C GLU A 147 0.35 -4.25 2.92
N THR A 148 0.33 -3.18 3.73
CA THR A 148 1.53 -2.67 4.40
C THR A 148 2.06 -3.64 5.45
N LEU A 149 1.18 -4.28 6.24
CA LEU A 149 1.63 -5.16 7.33
C LEU A 149 2.41 -6.39 6.79
N PRO A 150 1.88 -7.19 5.83
CA PRO A 150 2.65 -8.27 5.22
C PRO A 150 3.92 -7.79 4.52
N LEU A 151 3.89 -6.63 3.85
CA LEU A 151 5.07 -6.04 3.23
C LEU A 151 6.18 -5.77 4.26
N LEU A 152 5.86 -5.14 5.38
CA LEU A 152 6.82 -4.84 6.45
C LEU A 152 7.36 -6.11 7.11
N ILE A 153 6.52 -7.12 7.31
CA ILE A 153 6.97 -8.43 7.82
C ILE A 153 7.92 -9.07 6.81
N GLY A 154 7.55 -9.10 5.53
CA GLY A 154 8.38 -9.62 4.45
C GLY A 154 9.74 -8.91 4.35
N TRP A 155 9.73 -7.58 4.44
CA TRP A 155 10.93 -6.76 4.47
C TRP A 155 11.84 -7.04 5.67
N LYS A 156 11.27 -7.10 6.88
CA LYS A 156 12.03 -7.48 8.08
C LYS A 156 12.68 -8.85 7.96
N VAL A 157 11.96 -9.84 7.41
CA VAL A 157 12.47 -11.20 7.19
C VAL A 157 13.67 -11.20 6.25
N GLU A 158 13.69 -10.38 5.19
CA GLU A 158 14.84 -10.31 4.28
C GLU A 158 15.99 -9.47 4.86
N LEU A 159 15.70 -8.42 5.64
CA LEU A 159 16.71 -7.65 6.36
C LEU A 159 17.50 -8.51 7.37
N GLU A 160 16.83 -9.43 8.06
CA GLU A 160 17.47 -10.32 9.04
C GLU A 160 18.36 -11.40 8.42
N LYS A 161 18.20 -11.67 7.11
CA LYS A 161 19.03 -12.62 6.35
C LYS A 161 20.28 -11.98 5.73
N ALA A 162 20.30 -10.65 5.60
CA ALA A 162 21.37 -9.88 4.95
C ALA A 162 22.51 -9.53 5.92
#